data_AF-M5V157-F1
#
_entry.id   AF-M5V157-F1
#
_cell.length_a   1.000
_cell.length_b   1.000
_cell.length_c   1.000
_cell.angle_alpha   90.00
_cell.angle_beta   90.00
_cell.angle_gamma   90.00
#
_symmetry.space_group_name_H-M   'P 1'
#
loop_
_entity.id
_entity.type
_entity.pdbx_description
1 polymer ?
#
loop_
_entity_poly.entity_id
_entity_poly.type
_entity_poly.pdbx_seq_one_letter_code
_entity_poly.pdbx_strand_id
1 'polypeptide(L)'
;MLRNLFFSLCFVAQPVFSTSVIFLPGNVEGNLPATLKRIDDRSQEISKFGAFYANLLLKAKVSTIEKVGDKEIFDKFRSSRFRKEDFAKICFEFPADFLVRDEVGFQNNISLDRIVYNCAQKQLDEFHLSEKSDLFFLMRSMTERSFPWIPSKKRQTKTSALKKDTKEFIFIIDLSPSFQREREEWAQFVKNASWDSMTGIRIVTFSEGKVSILPKTGSLSELRTQIGNLKSFGKSSLEDLCEALLSVRRSLTQFRSGSQSVSDIIILTNAKGKVPNPSLFSAVQNLRSSGHRIRLFTAPYFSVSQMRFFKGIFPKEDFFEITYFKKVSTAKDSKNLIFKGGQIYFTHSDVSSNNIPPESSLNKVSYSGEYTESESINPLNFTKIYTELTGDKILASDSLQDDLSFLLSRSLFKEKFKGENETEVLIKSGERAFWISLPFGIKIPEVDEQVLYQTTYVSSGNSVDGVANLAGLTEEYKLSPSRILECTPIQVRNYFQNTNKSSFDCIIRGRVLQVKGL
;
A
#
# COMPACT_ATOMS: atom_id res chain seq x y z
N MET A 1 60.82 -11.55 -2.01
CA MET A 1 59.49 -11.53 -1.35
C MET A 1 58.58 -10.38 -1.82
N LEU A 2 59.07 -9.24 -2.31
CA LEU A 2 58.20 -8.15 -2.82
C LEU A 2 57.45 -8.45 -4.13
N ARG A 3 57.92 -9.40 -4.95
CA ARG A 3 57.32 -9.71 -6.26
C ARG A 3 55.99 -10.49 -6.16
N ASN A 4 55.76 -11.18 -5.03
CA ASN A 4 54.52 -11.91 -4.76
C ASN A 4 53.46 -11.08 -4.03
N LEU A 5 53.83 -9.96 -3.39
CA LEU A 5 52.87 -9.03 -2.81
C LEU A 5 52.16 -8.18 -3.87
N PHE A 6 52.84 -7.83 -4.96
CA PHE A 6 52.23 -7.06 -6.06
C PHE A 6 51.17 -7.88 -6.82
N PHE A 7 51.38 -9.18 -7.00
CA PHE A 7 50.38 -10.07 -7.60
C PHE A 7 49.16 -10.27 -6.71
N SER A 8 49.30 -10.19 -5.38
CA SER A 8 48.16 -10.29 -4.47
C SER A 8 47.41 -8.96 -4.28
N LEU A 9 48.07 -7.81 -4.45
CA LEU A 9 47.42 -6.49 -4.39
C LEU A 9 46.68 -6.09 -5.68
N CYS A 10 47.01 -6.66 -6.84
CA CYS A 10 46.24 -6.43 -8.07
C CYS A 10 44.89 -7.18 -8.14
N PHE A 11 44.64 -8.14 -7.25
CA PHE A 11 43.36 -8.89 -7.20
C PHE A 11 42.33 -8.32 -6.22
N VAL A 12 42.66 -7.27 -5.46
CA VAL A 12 41.77 -6.72 -4.40
C VAL A 12 41.23 -5.32 -4.76
N ALA A 13 41.56 -4.78 -5.94
CA ALA A 13 41.22 -3.40 -6.28
C ALA A 13 40.75 -3.20 -7.73
N GLN A 14 39.89 -4.08 -8.27
CA GLN A 14 39.00 -3.75 -9.39
C GLN A 14 37.75 -4.64 -9.37
N PRO A 15 36.51 -4.12 -9.50
CA PRO A 15 35.36 -4.96 -9.82
C PRO A 15 35.43 -5.34 -11.31
N VAL A 16 36.33 -6.25 -11.67
CA VAL A 16 36.40 -6.91 -12.98
C VAL A 16 35.56 -8.17 -12.81
N PHE A 17 34.34 -8.34 -13.33
CA PHE A 17 33.79 -7.99 -14.63
C PHE A 17 32.32 -7.58 -14.44
N SER A 18 31.88 -6.45 -14.99
CA SER A 18 30.43 -6.20 -15.10
C SER A 18 29.89 -7.06 -16.23
N THR A 19 29.37 -8.25 -15.92
CA THR A 19 28.68 -9.08 -16.90
C THR A 19 27.69 -8.23 -17.68
N SER A 20 27.77 -8.28 -19.00
CA SER A 20 26.93 -7.51 -19.91
C SER A 20 25.86 -8.41 -20.51
N VAL A 21 24.61 -7.97 -20.40
CA VAL A 21 23.44 -8.72 -20.86
C VAL A 21 22.64 -7.83 -21.81
N ILE A 22 22.47 -8.30 -23.03
CA ILE A 22 21.70 -7.60 -24.05
C ILE A 22 20.40 -8.35 -24.31
N PHE A 23 19.28 -7.65 -24.16
CA PHE A 23 17.96 -8.13 -24.54
C PHE A 23 17.65 -7.77 -25.99
N LEU A 24 17.41 -8.79 -26.80
CA LEU A 24 16.99 -8.69 -28.19
C LEU A 24 15.47 -8.52 -28.27
N PRO A 25 14.94 -7.89 -29.34
CA PRO A 25 13.51 -7.87 -29.61
C PRO A 25 12.89 -9.27 -29.54
N GLY A 26 11.86 -9.38 -28.70
CA GLY A 26 11.17 -10.63 -28.41
C GLY A 26 10.02 -10.91 -29.37
N ASN A 27 9.28 -11.98 -29.09
CA ASN A 27 8.04 -12.31 -29.79
C ASN A 27 6.85 -12.34 -28.81
N VAL A 28 5.66 -11.98 -29.30
CA VAL A 28 4.43 -12.00 -28.51
C VAL A 28 3.28 -12.53 -29.34
N GLU A 29 2.64 -13.60 -28.87
CA GLU A 29 1.57 -14.27 -29.60
C GLU A 29 0.36 -14.58 -28.72
N GLY A 30 -0.77 -14.88 -29.36
CA GLY A 30 -2.02 -15.28 -28.69
C GLY A 30 -2.97 -14.13 -28.34
N ASN A 31 -3.83 -14.37 -27.35
CA ASN A 31 -4.90 -13.49 -26.89
C ASN A 31 -4.37 -12.36 -26.00
N LEU A 32 -3.74 -11.36 -26.63
CA LEU A 32 -3.06 -10.29 -25.92
C LEU A 32 -3.97 -9.47 -24.99
N PRO A 33 -3.50 -9.07 -23.81
CA PRO A 33 -4.21 -8.14 -22.95
C PRO A 33 -4.30 -6.75 -23.60
N ALA A 34 -5.30 -5.96 -23.21
CA ALA A 34 -5.57 -4.64 -23.80
C ALA A 34 -4.35 -3.70 -23.77
N THR A 35 -3.52 -3.78 -22.72
CA THR A 35 -2.30 -2.99 -22.59
C THR A 35 -1.30 -3.29 -23.70
N LEU A 36 -1.10 -4.56 -24.06
CA LEU A 36 -0.19 -4.98 -25.13
C LEU A 36 -0.77 -4.76 -26.53
N LYS A 37 -2.10 -4.87 -26.69
CA LYS A 37 -2.77 -4.61 -27.98
C LYS A 37 -2.55 -3.20 -28.50
N ARG A 38 -2.41 -2.23 -27.60
CA ARG A 38 -2.22 -0.79 -27.91
C ARG A 38 -0.76 -0.42 -28.19
N ILE A 39 0.17 -1.38 -28.11
CA ILE A 39 1.59 -1.14 -28.34
C ILE A 39 1.92 -1.63 -29.76
N ASP A 40 2.43 -0.71 -30.57
CA ASP A 40 2.76 -0.96 -31.98
C ASP A 40 3.98 -1.88 -32.10
N ASP A 41 5.06 -1.59 -31.35
CA ASP A 41 6.29 -2.40 -31.34
C ASP A 41 6.37 -3.30 -30.10
N ARG A 42 5.61 -4.39 -30.12
CA ARG A 42 5.52 -5.36 -29.01
C ARG A 42 6.83 -6.12 -28.79
N SER A 43 7.58 -6.36 -29.86
CA SER A 43 8.87 -7.05 -29.80
C SER A 43 9.88 -6.26 -28.99
N GLN A 44 9.98 -4.95 -29.25
CA GLN A 44 10.83 -4.06 -28.44
C GLN A 44 10.30 -3.95 -27.01
N GLU A 45 8.98 -3.86 -26.83
CA GLU A 45 8.37 -3.74 -25.50
C GLU A 45 8.74 -4.91 -24.58
N ILE A 46 8.71 -6.15 -25.07
CA ILE A 46 9.13 -7.33 -24.28
C ILE A 46 10.62 -7.27 -23.95
N SER A 47 11.47 -6.85 -24.88
CA SER A 47 12.91 -6.73 -24.60
C SER A 47 13.18 -5.72 -23.47
N LYS A 48 12.45 -4.59 -23.47
CA LYS A 48 12.52 -3.55 -22.42
C LYS A 48 12.00 -4.09 -21.09
N PHE A 49 10.95 -4.90 -21.12
CA PHE A 49 10.36 -5.54 -19.94
C PHE A 49 11.30 -6.58 -19.30
N GLY A 50 11.94 -7.44 -20.10
CA GLY A 50 12.97 -8.36 -19.62
C GLY A 50 14.20 -7.63 -19.08
N ALA A 51 14.68 -6.62 -19.80
CA ALA A 51 15.79 -5.78 -19.41
C ALA A 51 15.54 -5.05 -18.09
N PHE A 52 14.31 -4.59 -17.83
CA PHE A 52 13.94 -4.00 -16.54
C PHE A 52 14.20 -4.96 -15.39
N TYR A 53 13.70 -6.20 -15.44
CA TYR A 53 13.90 -7.16 -14.34
C TYR A 53 15.35 -7.59 -14.21
N ALA A 54 16.09 -7.74 -15.32
CA ALA A 54 17.52 -8.00 -15.25
C ALA A 54 18.26 -6.84 -14.59
N ASN A 55 17.96 -5.59 -14.94
CA ASN A 55 18.54 -4.42 -14.31
C ASN A 55 18.13 -4.30 -12.83
N LEU A 56 16.90 -4.69 -12.49
CA LEU A 56 16.38 -4.68 -11.14
C LEU A 56 17.11 -5.69 -10.23
N LEU A 57 17.35 -6.90 -10.76
CA LEU A 57 17.74 -8.07 -9.96
C LEU A 57 19.23 -8.40 -10.03
N LEU A 58 19.92 -8.07 -11.12
CA LEU A 58 21.27 -8.56 -11.40
C LEU A 58 22.31 -7.44 -11.30
N LYS A 59 23.50 -7.76 -10.80
CA LYS A 59 24.69 -6.90 -10.89
C LYS A 59 25.34 -7.06 -12.26
N ALA A 60 24.61 -6.63 -13.29
CA ALA A 60 25.02 -6.69 -14.69
C ALA A 60 24.80 -5.35 -15.38
N LYS A 61 25.57 -5.09 -16.44
CA LYS A 61 25.30 -4.00 -17.37
C LYS A 61 24.22 -4.50 -18.34
N VAL A 62 23.01 -3.98 -18.20
CA VAL A 62 21.86 -4.42 -19.00
C VAL A 62 21.55 -3.38 -20.08
N SER A 63 21.29 -3.83 -21.30
CA SER A 63 20.84 -2.98 -22.39
C SER A 63 19.88 -3.71 -23.32
N THR A 64 19.19 -2.97 -24.17
CA THR A 64 18.32 -3.48 -25.24
C THR A 64 18.87 -3.08 -26.60
N ILE A 65 18.63 -3.88 -27.62
CA ILE A 65 18.91 -3.50 -29.01
C ILE A 65 17.61 -3.07 -29.70
N GLU A 66 17.65 -1.90 -30.35
CA GLU A 66 16.52 -1.38 -31.13
C GLU A 66 16.71 -1.59 -32.65
N LYS A 67 17.96 -1.76 -33.11
CA LYS A 67 18.32 -1.96 -34.51
C LYS A 67 19.57 -2.85 -34.65
N VAL A 68 19.59 -3.66 -35.69
CA VAL A 68 20.74 -4.49 -36.11
C VAL A 68 21.05 -4.13 -37.57
N GLY A 69 22.33 -4.03 -37.93
CA GLY A 69 22.76 -3.66 -39.27
C GLY A 69 22.39 -4.69 -40.34
N ASP A 70 22.37 -5.97 -39.96
CA ASP A 70 21.89 -7.07 -40.80
C ASP A 70 20.36 -7.04 -40.91
N LYS A 71 19.87 -6.66 -42.11
CA LYS A 71 18.43 -6.59 -42.43
C LYS A 71 17.73 -7.95 -42.32
N GLU A 72 18.41 -9.04 -42.66
CA GLU A 72 17.81 -10.38 -42.60
C GLU A 72 17.57 -10.77 -41.14
N ILE A 73 18.54 -10.53 -40.26
CA ILE A 73 18.38 -10.74 -38.80
C ILE A 73 17.33 -9.80 -38.22
N PHE A 74 17.33 -8.54 -38.67
CA PHE A 74 16.37 -7.56 -38.20
C PHE A 74 14.92 -7.94 -38.55
N ASP A 75 14.67 -8.45 -39.74
CA ASP A 75 13.35 -8.92 -40.16
C ASP A 75 12.92 -10.18 -39.39
N LYS A 76 13.87 -11.06 -39.03
CA LYS A 76 13.60 -12.25 -38.21
C LYS A 76 13.07 -11.94 -36.82
N PHE A 77 13.35 -10.75 -36.26
CA PHE A 77 12.87 -10.36 -34.93
C PHE A 77 11.36 -10.48 -34.78
N ARG A 78 10.61 -10.26 -35.88
CA ARG A 78 9.14 -10.17 -35.87
C ARG A 78 8.40 -11.48 -36.15
N SER A 79 9.07 -12.54 -36.62
CA SER A 79 8.34 -13.66 -37.24
C SER A 79 9.01 -15.03 -37.20
N SER A 80 10.21 -15.18 -36.64
CA SER A 80 10.91 -16.48 -36.66
C SER A 80 11.70 -16.79 -35.38
N ARG A 81 11.84 -18.09 -35.07
CA ARG A 81 12.69 -18.59 -34.00
C ARG A 81 14.15 -18.39 -34.39
N PHE A 82 14.92 -17.72 -33.54
CA PHE A 82 16.34 -17.49 -33.76
C PHE A 82 17.10 -18.81 -33.65
N ARG A 83 17.98 -19.07 -34.61
CA ARG A 83 18.90 -20.21 -34.52
C ARG A 83 20.20 -19.76 -33.86
N LYS A 84 21.00 -20.74 -33.45
CA LYS A 84 22.31 -20.51 -32.81
C LYS A 84 23.21 -19.61 -33.67
N GLU A 85 23.12 -19.73 -34.99
CA GLU A 85 23.91 -18.94 -35.94
C GLU A 85 23.49 -17.46 -35.95
N ASP A 86 22.19 -17.17 -35.77
CA ASP A 86 21.69 -15.79 -35.72
C ASP A 86 22.25 -15.09 -34.46
N PHE A 87 22.26 -15.76 -33.30
CA PHE A 87 22.88 -15.25 -32.08
C PHE A 87 24.39 -15.03 -32.25
N ALA A 88 25.09 -15.97 -32.89
CA ALA A 88 26.54 -15.86 -33.13
C ALA A 88 26.89 -14.64 -33.99
N LYS A 89 26.08 -14.33 -35.02
CA LYS A 89 26.24 -13.13 -35.85
C LYS A 89 26.04 -11.86 -35.03
N ILE A 90 25.03 -11.80 -34.17
CA ILE A 90 24.76 -10.63 -33.32
C ILE A 90 25.87 -10.41 -32.29
N CYS A 91 26.41 -11.47 -31.69
CA CYS A 91 27.56 -11.36 -30.76
C CYS A 91 28.80 -10.74 -31.42
N PHE A 92 28.95 -10.90 -32.74
CA PHE A 92 30.04 -10.28 -33.49
C PHE A 92 29.81 -8.77 -33.69
N GLU A 93 28.57 -8.36 -33.94
CA GLU A 93 28.20 -6.96 -34.14
C GLU A 93 28.12 -6.17 -32.81
N PHE A 94 27.60 -6.81 -31.76
CA PHE A 94 27.39 -6.21 -30.44
C PHE A 94 28.15 -6.99 -29.37
N PRO A 95 29.29 -6.47 -28.87
CA PRO A 95 30.06 -7.16 -27.85
C PRO A 95 29.28 -7.21 -26.52
N ALA A 96 28.86 -8.42 -26.15
CA ALA A 96 28.19 -8.72 -24.88
C ALA A 96 28.62 -10.10 -24.37
N ASP A 97 28.45 -10.35 -23.08
CA ASP A 97 28.67 -11.68 -22.51
C ASP A 97 27.49 -12.59 -22.82
N PHE A 98 26.26 -12.05 -22.70
CA PHE A 98 25.02 -12.78 -22.93
C PHE A 98 24.05 -12.02 -23.83
N LEU A 99 23.47 -12.73 -24.80
CA LEU A 99 22.29 -12.29 -25.55
C LEU A 99 21.05 -13.03 -25.04
N VAL A 100 19.95 -12.30 -24.92
CA VAL A 100 18.69 -12.83 -24.40
C VAL A 100 17.57 -12.54 -25.37
N ARG A 101 16.72 -13.54 -25.62
CA ARG A 101 15.49 -13.36 -26.38
C ARG A 101 14.33 -14.02 -25.65
N ASP A 102 13.24 -13.28 -25.53
CA ASP A 102 12.02 -13.70 -24.84
C ASP A 102 10.88 -13.90 -25.85
N GLU A 103 10.14 -15.00 -25.71
CA GLU A 103 8.93 -15.30 -26.47
C GLU A 103 7.76 -15.50 -25.49
N VAL A 104 6.73 -14.68 -25.61
CA VAL A 104 5.59 -14.65 -24.66
C VAL A 104 4.31 -15.10 -25.34
N GLY A 105 3.69 -16.14 -24.80
CA GLY A 105 2.41 -16.67 -25.28
C GLY A 105 1.25 -16.34 -24.34
N PHE A 106 0.16 -15.76 -24.87
CA PHE A 106 -1.08 -15.53 -24.14
C PHE A 106 -2.16 -16.50 -24.60
N GLN A 107 -2.33 -17.61 -23.90
CA GLN A 107 -3.40 -18.58 -24.16
C GLN A 107 -4.30 -18.71 -22.92
N ASN A 108 -4.58 -19.93 -22.46
CA ASN A 108 -5.26 -20.18 -21.19
C ASN A 108 -4.39 -19.80 -19.98
N ASN A 109 -3.08 -19.97 -20.13
CA ASN A 109 -2.04 -19.46 -19.22
C ASN A 109 -1.11 -18.54 -20.01
N ILE A 110 -0.32 -17.75 -19.29
CA ILE A 110 0.79 -16.97 -19.86
C ILE A 110 2.04 -17.87 -19.85
N SER A 111 2.63 -18.12 -21.02
CA SER A 111 3.91 -18.82 -21.15
C SER A 111 5.02 -17.83 -21.50
N LEU A 112 6.22 -18.11 -20.99
CA LEU A 112 7.44 -17.37 -21.30
C LEU A 112 8.55 -18.36 -21.60
N ASP A 113 9.04 -18.31 -22.83
CA ASP A 113 10.23 -18.99 -23.28
C ASP A 113 11.37 -17.99 -23.37
N ARG A 114 12.51 -18.30 -22.73
CA ARG A 114 13.70 -17.45 -22.76
C ARG A 114 14.88 -18.25 -23.30
N ILE A 115 15.53 -17.68 -24.31
CA ILE A 115 16.81 -18.17 -24.82
C ILE A 115 17.92 -17.28 -24.29
N VAL A 116 18.93 -17.88 -23.66
CA VAL A 116 20.15 -17.20 -23.21
C VAL A 116 21.33 -17.77 -24.01
N TYR A 117 22.00 -16.91 -24.75
CA TYR A 117 23.18 -17.29 -25.54
C TYR A 117 24.45 -16.67 -24.92
N ASN A 118 25.41 -17.51 -24.55
CA ASN A 118 26.73 -17.09 -24.08
C ASN A 118 27.65 -16.84 -25.28
N CYS A 119 27.99 -15.57 -25.53
CA CYS A 119 28.82 -15.19 -26.68
C CYS A 119 30.25 -15.76 -26.61
N ALA A 120 30.81 -15.92 -25.40
CA ALA A 120 32.15 -16.43 -25.20
C ALA A 120 32.23 -17.95 -25.38
N GLN A 121 31.30 -18.68 -24.79
CA GLN A 121 31.26 -20.15 -24.83
C GLN A 121 30.52 -20.69 -26.06
N LYS A 122 29.83 -19.82 -26.82
CA LYS A 122 28.93 -20.20 -27.91
C LYS A 122 27.92 -21.26 -27.48
N GLN A 123 27.41 -21.14 -26.26
CA GLN A 123 26.42 -22.04 -25.66
C GLN A 123 25.05 -21.37 -25.68
N LEU A 124 24.01 -22.17 -25.93
CA LEU A 124 22.62 -21.74 -25.95
C LEU A 124 21.86 -22.53 -24.89
N ASP A 125 21.23 -21.82 -23.95
CA ASP A 125 20.38 -22.39 -22.91
C ASP A 125 18.94 -21.89 -23.11
N GLU A 126 17.97 -22.80 -22.97
CA GLU A 126 16.54 -22.49 -23.11
C GLU A 126 15.81 -22.72 -21.77
N PHE A 127 14.93 -21.78 -21.43
CA PHE A 127 14.15 -21.80 -20.19
C PHE A 127 12.67 -21.61 -20.52
N HIS A 128 11.82 -22.39 -19.87
CA HIS A 128 10.37 -22.30 -20.02
C HIS A 128 9.70 -22.11 -18.66
N LEU A 129 8.78 -21.16 -18.57
CA LEU A 129 7.89 -20.97 -17.43
C LEU A 129 6.47 -20.69 -17.90
N SER A 130 5.49 -21.03 -17.06
CA SER A 130 4.10 -20.61 -17.24
C SER A 130 3.47 -20.16 -15.93
N GLU A 131 2.54 -19.21 -16.03
CA GLU A 131 1.77 -18.66 -14.91
C GLU A 131 0.33 -18.43 -15.36
N LYS A 132 -0.64 -18.52 -14.44
CA LYS A 132 -2.06 -18.40 -14.82
C LYS A 132 -2.40 -17.03 -15.41
N SER A 133 -1.93 -15.95 -14.78
CA SER A 133 -2.37 -14.59 -15.17
C SER A 133 -1.40 -13.45 -14.84
N ASP A 134 -0.26 -13.71 -14.18
CA ASP A 134 0.65 -12.67 -13.71
C ASP A 134 1.95 -12.63 -14.52
N LEU A 135 1.94 -11.85 -15.61
CA LEU A 135 3.09 -11.65 -16.49
C LEU A 135 4.30 -11.03 -15.77
N PHE A 136 4.06 -10.14 -14.80
CA PHE A 136 5.11 -9.46 -14.03
C PHE A 136 5.87 -10.44 -13.14
N PHE A 137 5.13 -11.29 -12.43
CA PHE A 137 5.72 -12.36 -11.64
C PHE A 137 6.45 -13.38 -12.52
N LEU A 138 5.89 -13.73 -13.67
CA LEU A 138 6.50 -14.67 -14.61
C LEU A 138 7.85 -14.17 -15.13
N MET A 139 7.92 -12.91 -15.59
CA MET A 139 9.14 -12.31 -16.12
C MET A 139 10.23 -12.14 -15.05
N ARG A 140 9.81 -11.75 -13.83
CA ARG A 140 10.71 -11.69 -12.68
C ARG A 140 11.31 -13.08 -12.37
N SER A 141 10.45 -14.08 -12.24
CA SER A 141 10.86 -15.46 -11.91
C SER A 141 11.75 -16.07 -13.00
N MET A 142 11.46 -15.77 -14.26
CA MET A 142 12.31 -16.17 -15.38
C MET A 142 13.71 -15.59 -15.26
N THR A 143 13.82 -14.32 -14.90
CA THR A 143 15.12 -13.66 -14.72
C THR A 143 15.93 -14.22 -13.57
N GLU A 144 15.30 -14.54 -12.45
CA GLU A 144 15.96 -15.19 -11.31
C GLU A 144 16.46 -16.60 -11.68
N ARG A 145 15.71 -17.34 -12.51
CA ARG A 145 16.06 -18.70 -12.96
C ARG A 145 17.08 -18.74 -14.08
N SER A 146 17.09 -17.76 -14.99
CA SER A 146 17.93 -17.78 -16.19
C SER A 146 19.36 -17.28 -15.94
N PHE A 147 19.63 -16.67 -14.77
CA PHE A 147 20.95 -16.11 -14.42
C PHE A 147 21.41 -16.46 -13.00
N PRO A 148 21.40 -17.74 -12.57
CA PRO A 148 21.74 -18.11 -11.19
C PRO A 148 23.21 -17.84 -10.84
N TRP A 149 24.08 -17.68 -11.83
CA TRP A 149 25.52 -17.38 -11.67
C TRP A 149 25.84 -15.88 -11.64
N ILE A 150 24.92 -15.01 -12.08
CA ILE A 150 25.15 -13.56 -12.03
C ILE A 150 24.81 -13.08 -10.62
N PRO A 151 25.72 -12.38 -9.91
CA PRO A 151 25.44 -11.90 -8.57
C PRO A 151 24.19 -11.02 -8.54
N SER A 152 23.27 -11.28 -7.61
CA SER A 152 22.08 -10.47 -7.47
C SER A 152 22.37 -9.12 -6.81
N LYS A 153 21.62 -8.09 -7.19
CA LYS A 153 21.57 -6.82 -6.45
C LYS A 153 20.95 -7.13 -5.09
N LYS A 154 21.73 -6.96 -4.01
CA LYS A 154 21.20 -6.98 -2.65
C LYS A 154 20.30 -5.77 -2.49
N ARG A 155 19.01 -5.88 -2.85
CA ARG A 155 18.03 -4.95 -2.34
C ARG A 155 18.04 -5.12 -0.84
N GLN A 156 18.40 -4.06 -0.10
CA GLN A 156 18.08 -3.98 1.33
C GLN A 156 16.57 -3.83 1.49
N THR A 157 15.79 -4.78 0.96
CA THR A 157 14.57 -5.08 1.66
C THR A 157 15.03 -5.64 2.99
N LYS A 158 14.78 -4.92 4.09
CA LYS A 158 14.64 -5.52 5.42
C LYS A 158 13.44 -6.52 5.44
N THR A 159 13.26 -7.31 4.38
CA THR A 159 12.65 -8.64 4.38
C THR A 159 13.75 -9.68 4.51
N SER A 160 14.79 -9.41 5.33
CA SER A 160 15.47 -10.49 6.01
C SER A 160 14.41 -11.24 6.79
N ALA A 161 13.94 -12.38 6.29
CA ALA A 161 13.30 -13.49 6.99
C ALA A 161 12.69 -13.15 8.37
N LEU A 162 11.92 -12.07 8.48
CA LEU A 162 10.98 -11.90 9.57
C LEU A 162 10.02 -13.02 9.28
N LYS A 163 10.00 -14.01 10.17
CA LYS A 163 8.96 -15.04 10.22
C LYS A 163 7.69 -14.37 9.71
N LYS A 164 7.14 -14.89 8.62
CA LYS A 164 5.83 -14.46 8.09
C LYS A 164 4.81 -14.82 9.16
N ASP A 165 4.78 -14.03 10.23
CA ASP A 165 3.85 -14.20 11.32
C ASP A 165 2.49 -13.86 10.72
N THR A 166 1.64 -14.88 10.64
CA THR A 166 0.25 -14.71 10.25
C THR A 166 -0.38 -13.69 11.18
N LYS A 167 -0.66 -12.49 10.66
CA LYS A 167 -1.33 -11.44 11.41
C LYS A 167 -2.83 -11.67 11.29
N GLU A 168 -3.52 -11.85 12.41
CA GLU A 168 -4.98 -11.93 12.42
C GLU A 168 -5.56 -10.63 13.00
N PHE A 169 -6.47 -10.00 12.25
CA PHE A 169 -7.26 -8.88 12.70
C PHE A 169 -8.68 -9.33 13.03
N ILE A 170 -9.17 -8.94 14.21
CA ILE A 170 -10.55 -9.17 14.64
C ILE A 170 -11.21 -7.81 14.80
N PHE A 171 -12.09 -7.46 13.86
CA PHE A 171 -12.88 -6.24 13.93
C PHE A 171 -14.17 -6.49 14.70
N ILE A 172 -14.35 -5.84 15.84
CA ILE A 172 -15.58 -5.84 16.64
C ILE A 172 -16.36 -4.57 16.27
N ILE A 173 -17.44 -4.74 15.52
CA ILE A 173 -18.21 -3.68 14.86
C ILE A 173 -19.58 -3.50 15.52
N ASP A 174 -19.86 -2.26 15.89
CA ASP A 174 -21.16 -1.82 16.38
C ASP A 174 -22.17 -1.71 15.23
N LEU A 175 -23.29 -2.43 15.35
CA LEU A 175 -24.39 -2.39 14.38
C LEU A 175 -25.47 -1.36 14.71
N SER A 176 -25.35 -0.60 15.79
CA SER A 176 -26.31 0.47 16.10
C SER A 176 -26.37 1.51 14.96
N PRO A 177 -27.53 2.14 14.72
CA PRO A 177 -27.66 3.26 13.79
C PRO A 177 -26.74 4.44 14.13
N SER A 178 -26.42 4.63 15.42
CA SER A 178 -25.51 5.69 15.87
C SER A 178 -24.06 5.53 15.40
N PHE A 179 -23.66 4.34 14.94
CA PHE A 179 -22.32 4.08 14.39
C PHE A 179 -22.36 3.82 12.87
N GLN A 180 -23.48 4.11 12.20
CA GLN A 180 -23.64 3.74 10.79
C GLN A 180 -22.61 4.41 9.87
N ARG A 181 -22.35 5.70 10.07
CA ARG A 181 -21.42 6.47 9.23
C ARG A 181 -20.00 5.90 9.32
N GLU A 182 -19.52 5.76 10.54
CA GLU A 182 -18.18 5.27 10.84
C GLU A 182 -18.02 3.83 10.33
N ARG A 183 -19.09 3.03 10.39
CA ARG A 183 -19.12 1.68 9.82
C ARG A 183 -19.07 1.68 8.29
N GLU A 184 -19.77 2.59 7.61
CA GLU A 184 -19.71 2.71 6.14
C GLU A 184 -18.32 3.12 5.68
N GLU A 185 -17.67 4.02 6.40
CA GLU A 185 -16.31 4.45 6.10
C GLU A 185 -15.29 3.36 6.42
N TRP A 186 -15.39 2.69 7.58
CA TRP A 186 -14.60 1.49 7.87
C TRP A 186 -14.76 0.43 6.78
N ALA A 187 -15.98 0.21 6.29
CA ALA A 187 -16.24 -0.71 5.20
C ALA A 187 -15.48 -0.30 3.92
N GLN A 188 -15.43 0.99 3.58
CA GLN A 188 -14.63 1.48 2.45
C GLN A 188 -13.12 1.33 2.70
N PHE A 189 -12.66 1.66 3.90
CA PHE A 189 -11.26 1.45 4.31
C PHE A 189 -10.85 -0.01 4.11
N VAL A 190 -11.63 -0.97 4.62
CA VAL A 190 -11.30 -2.39 4.49
C VAL A 190 -11.31 -2.86 3.03
N LYS A 191 -12.21 -2.32 2.20
CA LYS A 191 -12.29 -2.64 0.76
C LYS A 191 -11.11 -2.10 -0.05
N ASN A 192 -10.57 -0.96 0.38
CA ASN A 192 -9.50 -0.22 -0.32
C ASN A 192 -8.11 -0.54 0.24
N ALA A 193 -8.04 -1.02 1.47
CA ALA A 193 -6.80 -1.45 2.11
C ALA A 193 -6.19 -2.63 1.35
N SER A 194 -4.88 -2.57 1.16
CA SER A 194 -4.12 -3.60 0.47
C SER A 194 -3.54 -4.57 1.51
N TRP A 195 -4.33 -5.58 1.88
CA TRP A 195 -3.99 -6.57 2.91
C TRP A 195 -2.87 -7.52 2.44
N ASP A 196 -1.95 -7.87 3.33
CA ASP A 196 -0.97 -8.94 3.04
C ASP A 196 -1.71 -10.28 2.88
N SER A 197 -1.28 -11.13 1.96
CA SER A 197 -1.95 -12.41 1.65
C SER A 197 -2.00 -13.40 2.81
N MET A 198 -1.15 -13.24 3.83
CA MET A 198 -1.17 -14.01 5.07
C MET A 198 -2.02 -13.34 6.18
N THR A 199 -2.64 -12.20 5.90
CA THR A 199 -3.49 -11.48 6.86
C THR A 199 -4.87 -12.15 6.95
N GLY A 200 -5.18 -12.71 8.12
CA GLY A 200 -6.52 -13.19 8.41
C GLY A 200 -7.40 -12.05 8.91
N ILE A 201 -8.61 -11.90 8.38
CA ILE A 201 -9.60 -10.93 8.87
C ILE A 201 -10.84 -11.68 9.37
N ARG A 202 -11.30 -11.30 10.55
CA ARG A 202 -12.55 -11.79 11.15
C ARG A 202 -13.38 -10.60 11.60
N ILE A 203 -14.68 -10.69 11.37
CA ILE A 203 -15.64 -9.66 11.77
C ILE A 203 -16.50 -10.23 12.89
N VAL A 204 -16.65 -9.48 13.97
CA VAL A 204 -17.60 -9.72 15.05
C VAL A 204 -18.52 -8.53 15.10
N THR A 205 -19.81 -8.76 15.13
CA THR A 205 -20.81 -7.70 15.17
C THR A 205 -21.59 -7.76 16.46
N PHE A 206 -22.01 -6.61 16.98
CA PHE A 206 -22.87 -6.57 18.15
C PHE A 206 -23.88 -5.43 18.10
N SER A 207 -25.07 -5.68 18.65
CA SER A 207 -26.10 -4.68 18.96
C SER A 207 -27.27 -5.34 19.69
N GLU A 208 -27.88 -4.65 20.66
CA GLU A 208 -29.13 -5.02 21.35
C GLU A 208 -29.21 -6.51 21.75
N GLY A 209 -28.27 -6.94 22.59
CA GLY A 209 -28.19 -8.30 23.11
C GLY A 209 -27.74 -9.37 22.11
N LYS A 210 -27.47 -9.00 20.86
CA LYS A 210 -27.01 -9.93 19.81
C LYS A 210 -25.55 -9.73 19.53
N VAL A 211 -24.79 -10.81 19.58
CA VAL A 211 -23.40 -10.89 19.12
C VAL A 211 -23.32 -11.95 18.02
N SER A 212 -22.60 -11.67 16.95
CA SER A 212 -22.36 -12.63 15.88
C SER A 212 -20.91 -12.60 15.45
N ILE A 213 -20.28 -13.77 15.37
CA ILE A 213 -18.92 -13.94 14.85
C ILE A 213 -19.05 -14.46 13.43
N LEU A 214 -18.68 -13.65 12.45
CA LEU A 214 -18.70 -14.05 11.05
C LEU A 214 -17.54 -15.03 10.75
N PRO A 215 -17.72 -15.96 9.80
CA PRO A 215 -16.67 -16.89 9.45
C PRO A 215 -15.44 -16.15 8.93
N LYS A 216 -14.26 -16.68 9.25
CA LYS A 216 -12.98 -16.12 8.78
C LYS A 216 -12.96 -16.12 7.26
N THR A 217 -12.63 -14.97 6.67
CA THR A 217 -12.64 -14.80 5.22
C THR A 217 -11.41 -15.43 4.60
N GLY A 218 -11.59 -16.27 3.58
CA GLY A 218 -10.50 -16.85 2.79
C GLY A 218 -10.05 -15.96 1.64
N SER A 219 -10.86 -14.96 1.28
CA SER A 219 -10.60 -14.05 0.15
C SER A 219 -11.16 -12.63 0.40
N LEU A 220 -10.64 -11.65 -0.36
CA LEU A 220 -11.13 -10.26 -0.31
C LEU A 220 -12.58 -10.14 -0.83
N SER A 221 -13.00 -11.00 -1.77
CA SER A 221 -14.37 -11.02 -2.30
C SER A 221 -15.37 -11.50 -1.24
N GLU A 222 -15.04 -12.55 -0.48
CA GLU A 222 -15.85 -12.97 0.67
C GLU A 222 -15.96 -11.87 1.72
N LEU A 223 -14.84 -11.20 2.04
CA LEU A 223 -14.83 -10.08 2.98
C LEU A 223 -15.72 -8.94 2.49
N ARG A 224 -15.65 -8.58 1.20
CA ARG A 224 -16.51 -7.57 0.58
C ARG A 224 -18.00 -7.92 0.71
N THR A 225 -18.36 -9.19 0.50
CA THR A 225 -19.73 -9.67 0.65
C THR A 225 -20.19 -9.62 2.10
N GLN A 226 -19.37 -10.10 3.04
CA GLN A 226 -19.70 -10.04 4.48
C GLN A 226 -19.95 -8.59 4.92
N ILE A 227 -19.05 -7.67 4.55
CA ILE A 227 -19.16 -6.25 4.88
C ILE A 227 -20.40 -5.62 4.22
N GLY A 228 -20.68 -5.93 2.95
CA GLY A 228 -21.84 -5.41 2.22
C GLY A 228 -23.19 -5.85 2.81
N ASN A 229 -23.20 -6.95 3.56
CA ASN A 229 -24.41 -7.49 4.19
C ASN A 229 -24.67 -6.93 5.60
N LEU A 230 -23.77 -6.13 6.16
CA LEU A 230 -23.94 -5.52 7.49
C LEU A 230 -25.03 -4.45 7.45
N LYS A 231 -26.07 -4.61 8.26
CA LYS A 231 -27.18 -3.65 8.38
C LYS A 231 -27.23 -3.05 9.78
N SER A 232 -27.64 -1.79 9.87
CA SER A 232 -27.92 -1.15 11.16
C SER A 232 -29.08 -1.88 11.85
N PHE A 233 -28.95 -2.14 13.14
CA PHE A 233 -30.00 -2.72 13.96
C PHE A 233 -29.80 -2.33 15.43
N GLY A 234 -30.89 -2.11 16.16
CA GLY A 234 -30.91 -1.98 17.62
C GLY A 234 -30.09 -0.83 18.23
N LYS A 235 -30.01 -0.82 19.55
CA LYS A 235 -29.12 0.06 20.32
C LYS A 235 -27.98 -0.76 20.92
N SER A 236 -26.76 -0.23 20.87
CA SER A 236 -25.60 -0.87 21.48
C SER A 236 -25.34 -0.32 22.88
N SER A 237 -24.95 -1.21 23.79
CA SER A 237 -24.59 -0.90 25.18
C SER A 237 -23.20 -1.41 25.54
N LEU A 238 -22.65 -0.95 26.67
CA LEU A 238 -21.37 -1.47 27.19
C LEU A 238 -21.45 -2.97 27.53
N GLU A 239 -22.63 -3.45 27.92
CA GLU A 239 -22.92 -4.86 28.18
C GLU A 239 -22.80 -5.68 26.89
N ASP A 240 -23.33 -5.17 25.77
CA ASP A 240 -23.22 -5.84 24.46
C ASP A 240 -21.76 -5.92 23.98
N LEU A 241 -21.00 -4.83 24.16
CA LEU A 241 -19.57 -4.81 23.85
C LEU A 241 -18.79 -5.80 24.72
N CYS A 242 -19.13 -5.88 26.01
CA CYS A 242 -18.54 -6.85 26.93
C CYS A 242 -18.81 -8.29 26.47
N GLU A 243 -20.05 -8.61 26.09
CA GLU A 243 -20.42 -9.94 25.59
C GLU A 243 -19.72 -10.27 24.26
N ALA A 244 -19.52 -9.26 23.39
CA ALA A 244 -18.75 -9.42 22.16
C ALA A 244 -17.28 -9.80 22.44
N LEU A 245 -16.64 -9.13 23.40
CA LEU A 245 -15.27 -9.44 23.82
C LEU A 245 -15.16 -10.83 24.47
N LEU A 246 -16.15 -11.21 25.31
CA LEU A 246 -16.21 -12.54 25.91
C LEU A 246 -16.43 -13.64 24.85
N SER A 247 -17.23 -13.36 23.82
CA SER A 247 -17.45 -14.26 22.68
C SER A 247 -16.18 -14.43 21.85
N VAL A 248 -15.45 -13.35 21.57
CA VAL A 248 -14.14 -13.39 20.91
C VAL A 248 -13.16 -14.26 21.69
N ARG A 249 -13.06 -14.06 23.01
CA ARG A 249 -12.20 -14.86 23.87
C ARG A 249 -12.54 -16.35 23.78
N ARG A 250 -13.82 -16.72 23.91
CA ARG A 250 -14.28 -18.11 23.79
C ARG A 250 -13.90 -18.71 22.45
N SER A 251 -14.13 -17.98 21.36
CA SER A 251 -13.75 -18.40 20.02
C SER A 251 -12.24 -18.67 19.92
N LEU A 252 -11.40 -17.73 20.38
CA LEU A 252 -9.94 -17.87 20.35
C LEU A 252 -9.43 -19.06 21.18
N THR A 253 -10.07 -19.37 22.30
CA THR A 253 -9.69 -20.53 23.12
C THR A 253 -10.03 -21.89 22.47
N GLN A 254 -11.09 -21.96 21.67
CA GLN A 254 -11.52 -23.20 21.01
C GLN A 254 -10.64 -23.59 19.81
N PHE A 255 -9.94 -22.62 19.18
CA PHE A 255 -9.10 -22.84 18.00
C PHE A 255 -7.63 -23.16 18.31
N ARG A 256 -7.30 -23.60 19.54
CA ARG A 256 -5.92 -23.96 19.92
C ARG A 256 -5.44 -25.25 19.23
N SER A 257 -4.93 -25.14 18.01
CA SER A 257 -3.94 -26.08 17.46
C SER A 257 -2.58 -25.37 17.30
N GLY A 258 -1.58 -25.85 18.06
CA GLY A 258 -0.15 -25.72 17.77
C GLY A 258 0.57 -24.36 17.90
N SER A 259 -0.07 -23.20 17.68
CA SER A 259 0.63 -21.91 17.78
C SER A 259 -0.25 -20.81 18.37
N GLN A 260 0.27 -20.05 19.33
CA GLN A 260 -0.39 -18.85 19.85
C GLN A 260 -0.43 -17.79 18.75
N SER A 261 -1.51 -17.75 17.96
CA SER A 261 -1.73 -16.66 17.03
C SER A 261 -2.08 -15.40 17.82
N VAL A 262 -1.12 -14.49 17.96
CA VAL A 262 -1.34 -13.17 18.55
C VAL A 262 -2.18 -12.34 17.57
N SER A 263 -3.47 -12.19 17.86
CA SER A 263 -4.38 -11.38 17.06
C SER A 263 -4.44 -9.92 17.55
N ASP A 264 -4.57 -8.97 16.61
CA ASP A 264 -4.89 -7.57 16.86
C ASP A 264 -6.43 -7.43 16.86
N ILE A 265 -7.01 -7.05 18.00
CA ILE A 265 -8.45 -6.82 18.18
C ILE A 265 -8.74 -5.32 18.03
N ILE A 266 -9.65 -4.97 17.13
CA ILE A 266 -10.02 -3.58 16.82
C ILE A 266 -11.50 -3.40 17.10
N ILE A 267 -11.81 -2.56 18.08
CA ILE A 267 -13.17 -2.23 18.49
C ILE A 267 -13.57 -0.92 17.81
N LEU A 268 -14.70 -0.92 17.11
CA LEU A 268 -15.28 0.22 16.41
C LEU A 268 -16.72 0.39 16.91
N THR A 269 -16.96 1.38 17.76
CA THR A 269 -18.24 1.48 18.49
C THR A 269 -18.59 2.86 19.02
N ASN A 270 -19.89 3.10 19.20
CA ASN A 270 -20.46 4.20 19.99
C ASN A 270 -21.29 3.70 21.19
N ALA A 271 -21.05 2.47 21.64
CA ALA A 271 -21.79 1.86 22.74
C ALA A 271 -21.64 2.69 24.03
N LYS A 272 -22.79 2.99 24.64
CA LYS A 272 -22.89 3.77 25.89
C LYS A 272 -23.44 2.89 27.01
N GLY A 273 -23.20 3.30 28.25
CA GLY A 273 -23.71 2.55 29.39
C GLY A 273 -23.29 3.18 30.72
N LYS A 274 -23.73 2.55 31.80
CA LYS A 274 -23.37 3.01 33.14
C LYS A 274 -21.87 2.81 33.36
N VAL A 275 -21.19 3.87 33.80
CA VAL A 275 -19.78 3.84 34.19
C VAL A 275 -19.65 4.04 35.72
N PRO A 276 -18.70 3.37 36.39
CA PRO A 276 -17.75 2.39 35.84
C PRO A 276 -18.43 1.06 35.45
N ASN A 277 -17.85 0.36 34.46
CA ASN A 277 -18.27 -0.98 34.04
C ASN A 277 -17.13 -2.00 34.28
N PRO A 278 -17.07 -2.65 35.46
CA PRO A 278 -15.99 -3.57 35.80
C PRO A 278 -15.91 -4.80 34.88
N SER A 279 -17.05 -5.25 34.35
CA SER A 279 -17.13 -6.39 33.44
C SER A 279 -16.38 -6.11 32.14
N LEU A 280 -16.58 -4.93 31.53
CA LEU A 280 -15.86 -4.50 30.34
C LEU A 280 -14.35 -4.41 30.61
N PHE A 281 -13.95 -3.79 31.73
CA PHE A 281 -12.53 -3.71 32.12
C PHE A 281 -11.91 -5.11 32.21
N SER A 282 -12.57 -6.04 32.91
CA SER A 282 -12.11 -7.42 33.03
C SER A 282 -12.02 -8.14 31.69
N ALA A 283 -13.02 -7.97 30.81
CA ALA A 283 -13.00 -8.59 29.48
C ALA A 283 -11.81 -8.12 28.63
N VAL A 284 -11.50 -6.82 28.64
CA VAL A 284 -10.34 -6.24 27.95
C VAL A 284 -9.03 -6.75 28.56
N GLN A 285 -8.89 -6.74 29.88
CA GLN A 285 -7.66 -7.19 30.55
C GLN A 285 -7.39 -8.68 30.33
N ASN A 286 -8.41 -9.52 30.31
CA ASN A 286 -8.28 -10.95 30.04
C ASN A 286 -7.75 -11.26 28.63
N LEU A 287 -8.20 -10.51 27.62
CA LEU A 287 -7.70 -10.65 26.26
C LEU A 287 -6.26 -10.12 26.15
N ARG A 288 -5.93 -9.01 26.83
CA ARG A 288 -4.56 -8.47 26.89
C ARG A 288 -3.58 -9.41 27.58
N SER A 289 -3.95 -9.98 28.73
CA SER A 289 -3.11 -10.95 29.46
C SER A 289 -2.89 -12.23 28.66
N SER A 290 -3.78 -12.54 27.71
CA SER A 290 -3.61 -13.62 26.74
C SER A 290 -2.69 -13.25 25.55
N GLY A 291 -2.10 -12.06 25.56
CA GLY A 291 -1.16 -11.58 24.54
C GLY A 291 -1.78 -10.81 23.39
N HIS A 292 -3.10 -10.62 23.36
CA HIS A 292 -3.78 -9.87 22.28
C HIS A 292 -3.65 -8.36 22.47
N ARG A 293 -3.39 -7.64 21.37
CA ARG A 293 -3.45 -6.19 21.38
C ARG A 293 -4.88 -5.74 21.09
N ILE A 294 -5.37 -4.75 21.84
CA ILE A 294 -6.76 -4.30 21.74
C ILE A 294 -6.78 -2.79 21.57
N ARG A 295 -7.34 -2.32 20.46
CA ARG A 295 -7.48 -0.90 20.12
C ARG A 295 -8.96 -0.52 20.07
N LEU A 296 -9.31 0.65 20.58
CA LEU A 296 -10.66 1.21 20.56
C LEU A 296 -10.69 2.44 19.64
N PHE A 297 -11.59 2.41 18.68
CA PHE A 297 -11.96 3.51 17.79
C PHE A 297 -13.38 3.91 18.09
N THR A 298 -13.57 5.18 18.38
CA THR A 298 -14.87 5.68 18.75
C THR A 298 -15.02 7.14 18.40
N ALA A 299 -16.26 7.57 18.23
CA ALA A 299 -16.55 8.94 17.90
C ALA A 299 -16.77 9.78 19.19
N PRO A 300 -16.68 11.13 19.10
CA PRO A 300 -16.57 12.02 20.25
C PRO A 300 -17.94 12.31 20.91
N TYR A 301 -18.84 11.33 20.96
CA TYR A 301 -20.22 11.43 21.46
C TYR A 301 -20.36 11.26 22.97
N PHE A 302 -19.26 11.03 23.67
CA PHE A 302 -19.30 10.60 25.06
C PHE A 302 -19.16 11.76 26.03
N SER A 303 -19.89 11.67 27.12
CA SER A 303 -19.65 12.50 28.30
C SER A 303 -18.21 12.34 28.82
N VAL A 304 -17.73 13.38 29.50
CA VAL A 304 -16.37 13.43 30.07
C VAL A 304 -16.10 12.23 30.98
N SER A 305 -17.11 11.76 31.73
CA SER A 305 -17.01 10.59 32.62
C SER A 305 -16.78 9.28 31.84
N GLN A 306 -17.56 9.04 30.78
CA GLN A 306 -17.38 7.87 29.91
C GLN A 306 -16.04 7.91 29.18
N MET A 307 -15.64 9.09 28.69
CA MET A 307 -14.35 9.28 28.02
C MET A 307 -13.17 8.99 28.97
N ARG A 308 -13.23 9.49 30.21
CA ARG A 308 -12.23 9.16 31.25
C ARG A 308 -12.20 7.67 31.56
N PHE A 309 -13.36 7.01 31.61
CA PHE A 309 -13.46 5.57 31.82
C PHE A 309 -12.78 4.78 30.69
N PHE A 310 -13.05 5.10 29.41
CA PHE A 310 -12.37 4.45 28.29
C PHE A 310 -10.84 4.70 28.31
N LYS A 311 -10.40 5.93 28.57
CA LYS A 311 -8.96 6.25 28.71
C LYS A 311 -8.29 5.53 29.90
N GLY A 312 -9.06 5.15 30.92
CA GLY A 312 -8.58 4.32 32.03
C GLY A 312 -8.42 2.84 31.66
N ILE A 313 -9.21 2.34 30.70
CA ILE A 313 -9.12 0.96 30.19
C ILE A 313 -8.07 0.85 29.08
N PHE A 314 -8.02 1.82 28.17
CA PHE A 314 -7.20 1.80 26.96
C PHE A 314 -6.06 2.82 27.07
N PRO A 315 -4.78 2.38 27.01
CA PRO A 315 -3.63 3.28 26.91
C PRO A 315 -3.75 4.24 25.74
N LYS A 316 -2.99 5.34 25.79
CA LYS A 316 -3.05 6.43 24.78
C LYS A 316 -2.79 5.92 23.35
N GLU A 317 -1.91 4.94 23.18
CA GLU A 317 -1.59 4.33 21.87
C GLU A 317 -2.64 3.33 21.34
N ASP A 318 -3.63 2.98 22.15
CA ASP A 318 -4.68 2.01 21.85
C ASP A 318 -6.08 2.64 21.91
N PHE A 319 -6.19 3.93 22.22
CA PHE A 319 -7.44 4.69 22.24
C PHE A 319 -7.44 5.77 21.14
N PHE A 320 -8.36 5.66 20.20
CA PHE A 320 -8.49 6.53 19.05
C PHE A 320 -9.88 7.16 19.02
N GLU A 321 -9.92 8.49 19.19
CA GLU A 321 -11.14 9.27 19.05
C GLU A 321 -11.19 9.88 17.65
N ILE A 322 -12.28 9.61 16.93
CA ILE A 322 -12.51 10.10 15.56
C ILE A 322 -12.76 11.61 15.62
N THR A 323 -12.10 12.35 14.74
CA THR A 323 -12.28 13.79 14.58
C THR A 323 -13.10 14.06 13.34
N TYR A 324 -14.12 14.91 13.46
CA TYR A 324 -14.94 15.32 12.32
C TYR A 324 -14.63 16.76 11.97
N PHE A 325 -14.63 17.08 10.69
CA PHE A 325 -14.36 18.44 10.24
C PHE A 325 -15.10 18.79 8.95
N LYS A 326 -15.34 20.08 8.78
CA LYS A 326 -16.11 20.60 7.65
C LYS A 326 -15.66 22.03 7.36
N LYS A 327 -15.34 22.33 6.10
CA LYS A 327 -15.11 23.71 5.66
C LYS A 327 -16.44 24.43 5.54
N VAL A 328 -16.52 25.62 6.10
CA VAL A 328 -17.71 26.48 6.08
C VAL A 328 -17.32 27.89 5.64
N SER A 329 -18.24 28.54 4.94
CA SER A 329 -18.14 29.96 4.58
C SER A 329 -19.23 30.73 5.32
N THR A 330 -18.82 31.77 6.02
CA THR A 330 -19.70 32.73 6.70
C THR A 330 -19.74 34.03 5.90
N ALA A 331 -20.49 35.03 6.38
CA ALA A 331 -20.45 36.37 5.79
C ALA A 331 -19.10 37.09 5.97
N LYS A 332 -18.26 36.65 6.91
CA LYS A 332 -16.98 37.30 7.25
C LYS A 332 -15.79 36.63 6.57
N ASP A 333 -15.80 35.31 6.51
CA ASP A 333 -14.62 34.49 6.22
C ASP A 333 -14.99 33.06 5.81
N SER A 334 -13.99 32.30 5.37
CA SER A 334 -14.03 30.84 5.30
C SER A 334 -13.16 30.24 6.40
N LYS A 335 -13.65 29.17 7.04
CA LYS A 335 -12.96 28.48 8.13
C LYS A 335 -13.31 26.99 8.14
N ASN A 336 -12.46 26.19 8.77
CA ASN A 336 -12.74 24.79 9.07
C ASN A 336 -13.31 24.68 10.47
N LEU A 337 -14.51 24.09 10.59
CA LEU A 337 -15.06 23.68 11.87
C LEU A 337 -14.60 22.25 12.17
N ILE A 338 -14.22 22.00 13.41
CA ILE A 338 -13.70 20.71 13.87
C ILE A 338 -14.47 20.29 15.11
N PHE A 339 -14.95 19.04 15.14
CA PHE A 339 -15.58 18.42 16.31
C PHE A 339 -14.70 17.29 16.83
N LYS A 340 -14.18 17.47 18.05
CA LYS A 340 -13.19 16.58 18.68
C LYS A 340 -13.31 16.64 20.20
N GLY A 341 -13.21 15.50 20.89
CA GLY A 341 -13.25 15.48 22.36
C GLY A 341 -14.55 16.02 22.96
N GLY A 342 -15.67 15.91 22.25
CA GLY A 342 -16.95 16.52 22.62
C GLY A 342 -16.98 18.05 22.50
N GLN A 343 -15.98 18.66 21.86
CA GLN A 343 -15.81 20.11 21.76
C GLN A 343 -15.78 20.56 20.29
N ILE A 344 -16.33 21.75 20.03
CA ILE A 344 -16.29 22.40 18.72
C ILE A 344 -15.13 23.40 18.71
N TYR A 345 -14.32 23.32 17.67
CA TYR A 345 -13.24 24.23 17.38
C TYR A 345 -13.38 24.83 15.99
N PHE A 346 -12.67 25.90 15.72
CA PHE A 346 -12.49 26.41 14.36
C PHE A 346 -11.05 26.86 14.08
N THR A 347 -10.66 26.83 12.82
CA THR A 347 -9.38 27.33 12.32
C THR A 347 -9.50 27.86 10.90
N HIS A 348 -8.65 28.81 10.52
CA HIS A 348 -8.53 29.30 9.14
C HIS A 348 -7.48 28.52 8.34
N SER A 349 -6.69 27.67 8.99
CA SER A 349 -5.77 26.77 8.32
C SER A 349 -6.51 25.65 7.59
N ASP A 350 -5.91 25.12 6.53
CA ASP A 350 -6.42 23.93 5.87
C ASP A 350 -6.35 22.71 6.81
N VAL A 351 -7.39 21.88 6.74
CA VAL A 351 -7.55 20.66 7.54
C VAL A 351 -7.80 19.50 6.59
N SER A 352 -7.10 18.39 6.82
CA SER A 352 -7.29 17.13 6.12
C SER A 352 -7.18 15.97 7.09
N SER A 353 -7.68 14.78 6.71
CA SER A 353 -7.69 13.59 7.57
C SER A 353 -6.30 13.18 8.09
N ASN A 354 -5.22 13.53 7.36
CA ASN A 354 -3.83 13.26 7.76
C ASN A 354 -3.13 14.46 8.43
N ASN A 355 -3.77 15.63 8.49
CA ASN A 355 -3.19 16.86 9.01
C ASN A 355 -4.26 17.67 9.77
N ILE A 356 -4.65 17.15 10.94
CA ILE A 356 -5.49 17.88 11.90
C ILE A 356 -4.57 18.68 12.82
N PRO A 357 -4.68 20.01 12.88
CA PRO A 357 -3.84 20.83 13.75
C PRO A 357 -3.96 20.42 15.23
N PRO A 358 -2.89 20.56 16.03
CA PRO A 358 -2.95 20.29 17.46
C PRO A 358 -3.96 21.22 18.15
N GLU A 359 -4.60 20.75 19.21
CA GLU A 359 -5.65 21.49 19.93
C GLU A 359 -5.18 22.89 20.39
N SER A 360 -3.90 23.04 20.74
CA SER A 360 -3.29 24.32 21.12
C SER A 360 -3.28 25.38 20.02
N SER A 361 -3.47 24.99 18.76
CA SER A 361 -3.54 25.87 17.59
C SER A 361 -4.97 26.14 17.11
N LEU A 362 -5.97 25.59 17.80
CA LEU A 362 -7.37 25.69 17.43
C LEU A 362 -8.10 26.71 18.29
N ASN A 363 -9.04 27.44 17.69
CA ASN A 363 -9.92 28.33 18.44
C ASN A 363 -11.09 27.52 19.00
N LYS A 364 -11.14 27.38 20.32
CA LYS A 364 -12.23 26.68 21.00
C LYS A 364 -13.49 27.53 21.06
N VAL A 365 -14.63 26.95 20.69
CA VAL A 365 -15.94 27.61 20.81
C VAL A 365 -16.38 27.59 22.27
N SER A 366 -16.77 28.75 22.79
CA SER A 366 -17.29 28.85 24.17
C SER A 366 -18.72 28.32 24.22
N TYR A 367 -18.99 27.42 25.15
CA TYR A 367 -20.33 26.84 25.32
C TYR A 367 -21.12 27.62 26.36
N SER A 368 -22.41 27.84 26.07
CA SER A 368 -23.36 28.51 26.95
C SER A 368 -24.73 27.84 26.88
N GLY A 369 -25.54 28.01 27.91
CA GLY A 369 -26.92 27.48 27.93
C GLY A 369 -26.95 25.96 27.99
N GLU A 370 -27.82 25.34 27.18
CA GLU A 370 -28.03 23.89 27.16
C GLU A 370 -26.84 23.08 26.62
N TYR A 371 -25.80 23.73 26.09
CA TYR A 371 -24.64 23.08 25.48
C TYR A 371 -23.43 22.91 26.41
N THR A 372 -23.47 23.44 27.63
CA THR A 372 -22.34 23.42 28.58
C THR A 372 -21.90 22.02 29.00
N GLU A 373 -22.80 21.03 28.99
CA GLU A 373 -22.50 19.65 29.39
C GLU A 373 -23.15 18.58 28.47
N SER A 374 -23.67 18.99 27.31
CA SER A 374 -24.64 18.15 26.60
C SER A 374 -24.01 17.11 25.67
N GLU A 375 -24.44 15.86 25.83
CA GLU A 375 -24.28 14.79 24.83
C GLU A 375 -25.08 15.04 23.54
N SER A 376 -25.78 16.19 23.43
CA SER A 376 -26.53 16.56 22.23
C SER A 376 -25.63 16.86 21.04
N ILE A 377 -24.36 17.19 21.25
CA ILE A 377 -23.43 17.53 20.18
C ILE A 377 -22.98 16.27 19.45
N ASN A 378 -23.14 16.26 18.13
CA ASN A 378 -22.75 15.19 17.23
C ASN A 378 -22.26 15.76 15.90
N PRO A 379 -21.58 14.94 15.06
CA PRO A 379 -21.12 15.36 13.74
C PRO A 379 -22.24 15.78 12.79
N LEU A 380 -23.52 15.49 13.07
CA LEU A 380 -24.64 15.92 12.24
C LEU A 380 -25.13 17.33 12.60
N ASN A 381 -24.95 17.78 13.84
CA ASN A 381 -25.51 19.04 14.32
C ASN A 381 -24.47 20.06 14.82
N PHE A 382 -23.19 19.71 14.94
CA PHE A 382 -22.18 20.63 15.48
C PHE A 382 -22.04 21.93 14.66
N THR A 383 -22.31 21.92 13.35
CA THR A 383 -22.32 23.13 12.52
C THR A 383 -23.50 24.06 12.86
N LYS A 384 -24.66 23.48 13.20
CA LYS A 384 -25.83 24.22 13.65
C LYS A 384 -25.57 24.82 15.02
N ILE A 385 -25.04 24.01 15.94
CA ILE A 385 -24.69 24.45 17.30
C ILE A 385 -23.62 25.56 17.26
N TYR A 386 -22.63 25.46 16.38
CA TYR A 386 -21.68 26.54 16.14
C TYR A 386 -22.38 27.86 15.78
N THR A 387 -23.35 27.81 14.86
CA THR A 387 -24.11 28.99 14.42
C THR A 387 -24.91 29.59 15.57
N GLU A 388 -25.53 28.74 16.41
CA GLU A 388 -26.31 29.18 17.57
C GLU A 388 -25.43 29.81 18.67
N LEU A 389 -24.25 29.24 18.93
CA LEU A 389 -23.34 29.72 19.97
C LEU A 389 -22.57 31.00 19.57
N THR A 390 -22.24 31.15 18.29
CA THR A 390 -21.40 32.26 17.82
C THR A 390 -22.17 33.38 17.12
N GLY A 391 -23.40 33.11 16.68
CA GLY A 391 -24.17 34.01 15.82
C GLY A 391 -23.65 34.11 14.38
N ASP A 392 -22.56 33.41 14.03
CA ASP A 392 -21.99 33.43 12.67
C ASP A 392 -22.85 32.57 11.73
N LYS A 393 -23.65 33.23 10.88
CA LYS A 393 -24.48 32.55 9.87
C LYS A 393 -23.61 31.85 8.82
N ILE A 394 -23.76 30.54 8.69
CA ILE A 394 -23.13 29.74 7.63
C ILE A 394 -23.91 29.94 6.32
N LEU A 395 -23.21 30.38 5.27
CA LEU A 395 -23.75 30.61 3.93
C LEU A 395 -23.55 29.40 3.01
N ALA A 396 -22.41 28.72 3.15
CA ALA A 396 -22.07 27.52 2.40
C ALA A 396 -21.21 26.57 3.25
N SER A 397 -21.25 25.28 2.93
CA SER A 397 -20.45 24.27 3.63
C SER A 397 -20.16 23.07 2.73
N ASP A 398 -18.94 22.54 2.83
CA ASP A 398 -18.50 21.35 2.08
C ASP A 398 -19.16 20.06 2.59
N SER A 399 -18.80 18.88 2.08
CA SER A 399 -19.20 17.62 2.71
C SER A 399 -18.51 17.46 4.07
N LEU A 400 -19.19 16.84 5.04
CA LEU A 400 -18.56 16.43 6.30
C LEU A 400 -17.46 15.40 6.02
N GLN A 401 -16.31 15.59 6.63
CA GLN A 401 -15.17 14.67 6.59
C GLN A 401 -14.79 14.22 8.00
N ASP A 402 -14.02 13.15 8.09
CA ASP A 402 -13.45 12.64 9.33
C ASP A 402 -12.06 12.01 9.08
N ASP A 403 -11.43 11.50 10.14
CA ASP A 403 -10.10 10.89 10.10
C ASP A 403 -10.07 9.39 10.39
N LEU A 404 -11.20 8.67 10.43
CA LEU A 404 -11.22 7.28 10.88
C LEU A 404 -10.37 6.36 9.98
N SER A 405 -10.51 6.47 8.65
CA SER A 405 -9.70 5.70 7.70
C SER A 405 -8.20 5.94 7.89
N PHE A 406 -7.82 7.17 8.21
CA PHE A 406 -6.43 7.55 8.49
C PHE A 406 -5.96 6.96 9.83
N LEU A 407 -6.76 7.06 10.89
CA LEU A 407 -6.45 6.49 12.20
C LEU A 407 -6.31 4.96 12.12
N LEU A 408 -7.24 4.29 11.41
CA LEU A 408 -7.19 2.85 11.14
C LEU A 408 -5.92 2.49 10.41
N SER A 409 -5.60 3.19 9.32
CA SER A 409 -4.36 2.97 8.61
C SER A 409 -3.13 3.03 9.52
N ARG A 410 -2.95 4.17 10.19
CA ARG A 410 -1.79 4.46 11.03
C ARG A 410 -1.61 3.41 12.12
N SER A 411 -2.73 2.90 12.66
CA SER A 411 -2.71 1.91 13.73
C SER A 411 -2.41 0.48 13.23
N LEU A 412 -2.89 0.11 12.04
CA LEU A 412 -2.85 -1.26 11.51
C LEU A 412 -1.61 -1.51 10.65
N PHE A 413 -1.24 -0.52 9.85
CA PHE A 413 -0.09 -0.51 8.98
C PHE A 413 1.00 0.35 9.65
N LYS A 414 1.75 -0.28 10.57
CA LYS A 414 2.98 0.35 11.06
C LYS A 414 3.91 0.55 9.86
N GLU A 415 4.25 1.80 9.57
CA GLU A 415 5.24 2.17 8.55
C GLU A 415 6.58 1.55 8.94
N LYS A 416 6.88 0.36 8.41
CA LYS A 416 8.21 -0.25 8.54
C LYS A 416 9.24 0.42 7.63
N PHE A 417 8.80 1.35 6.79
CA PHE A 417 9.55 1.78 5.61
C PHE A 417 9.67 3.29 5.40
N LYS A 418 9.07 4.13 6.25
CA LYS A 418 9.32 5.58 6.19
C LYS A 418 10.64 5.87 6.90
N GLY A 419 11.66 6.24 6.15
CA GLY A 419 12.93 6.73 6.68
C GLY A 419 12.77 8.14 7.24
N GLU A 420 13.60 8.49 8.22
CA GLU A 420 13.81 9.90 8.56
C GLU A 420 14.50 10.59 7.36
N ASN A 421 14.04 11.79 6.98
CA ASN A 421 14.58 12.62 5.89
C ASN A 421 14.27 12.17 4.44
N GLU A 422 13.03 11.78 4.16
CA GLU A 422 12.54 11.59 2.78
C GLU A 422 12.04 12.91 2.16
N THR A 423 12.27 13.10 0.85
CA THR A 423 11.71 14.22 0.09
C THR A 423 10.46 13.74 -0.66
N GLU A 424 9.33 14.43 -0.49
CA GLU A 424 8.10 14.11 -1.21
C GLU A 424 7.99 14.95 -2.48
N VAL A 425 7.73 14.30 -3.62
CA VAL A 425 7.64 14.95 -4.93
C VAL A 425 6.29 14.64 -5.56
N LEU A 426 5.57 15.67 -6.01
CA LEU A 426 4.33 15.54 -6.75
C LEU A 426 4.65 15.38 -8.24
N ILE A 427 4.30 14.23 -8.82
CA ILE A 427 4.56 13.92 -10.22
C ILE A 427 3.25 13.87 -10.99
N LYS A 428 3.20 14.57 -12.13
CA LYS A 428 2.15 14.45 -13.13
C LYS A 428 2.53 13.43 -14.20
N SER A 429 1.81 12.33 -14.25
CA SER A 429 1.91 11.29 -15.28
C SER A 429 0.59 11.20 -16.04
N GLY A 430 0.61 11.59 -17.32
CA GLY A 430 -0.60 11.74 -18.12
C GLY A 430 -1.58 12.74 -17.51
N GLU A 431 -2.81 12.29 -17.25
CA GLU A 431 -3.89 13.10 -16.65
C GLU A 431 -3.89 13.11 -15.12
N ARG A 432 -2.98 12.39 -14.46
CA ARG A 432 -2.97 12.22 -13.00
C ARG A 432 -1.74 12.82 -12.36
N ALA A 433 -1.92 13.37 -11.16
CA ALA A 433 -0.84 13.81 -10.29
C ALA A 433 -0.88 13.01 -8.98
N PHE A 434 0.28 12.58 -8.51
CA PHE A 434 0.40 11.79 -7.27
C PHE A 434 1.76 12.02 -6.60
N TRP A 435 1.78 11.85 -5.28
CA TRP A 435 2.97 12.01 -4.46
C TRP A 435 3.82 10.74 -4.49
N ILE A 436 5.14 10.94 -4.54
CA ILE A 436 6.14 9.87 -4.34
C ILE A 436 7.18 10.32 -3.33
N SER A 437 7.74 9.38 -2.59
CA SER A 437 8.87 9.61 -1.68
C SER A 437 10.19 9.28 -2.36
N LEU A 438 11.17 10.16 -2.24
CA LEU A 438 12.53 9.97 -2.73
C LEU A 438 13.49 9.70 -1.56
N PRO A 439 14.52 8.84 -1.74
CA PRO A 439 15.48 8.55 -0.69
C PRO A 439 16.41 9.74 -0.45
N PHE A 440 16.97 9.81 0.76
CA PHE A 440 18.03 10.76 1.07
C PHE A 440 19.25 10.55 0.14
N GLY A 441 19.76 11.65 -0.42
CA GLY A 441 20.95 11.66 -1.28
C GLY A 441 20.70 11.50 -2.79
N ILE A 442 19.45 11.28 -3.23
CA ILE A 442 19.11 11.46 -4.64
C ILE A 442 19.05 12.96 -4.97
N LYS A 443 19.41 13.35 -6.19
CA LYS A 443 19.26 14.73 -6.65
C LYS A 443 17.77 15.08 -6.58
N ILE A 444 17.43 16.11 -5.80
CA ILE A 444 16.06 16.62 -5.73
C ILE A 444 15.74 17.25 -7.10
N PRO A 445 14.66 16.80 -7.78
CA PRO A 445 14.32 17.34 -9.08
C PRO A 445 13.73 18.74 -8.96
N GLU A 446 13.95 19.56 -9.98
CA GLU A 446 13.35 20.89 -10.07
C GLU A 446 11.88 20.81 -10.49
N VAL A 447 11.11 21.85 -10.16
CA VAL A 447 9.74 21.99 -10.68
C VAL A 447 9.82 22.03 -12.20
N ASP A 448 8.90 21.33 -12.86
CA ASP A 448 8.83 21.12 -14.31
C ASP A 448 9.86 20.18 -14.93
N GLU A 449 10.79 19.62 -14.15
CA GLU A 449 11.72 18.60 -14.60
C GLU A 449 10.97 17.31 -15.02
N GLN A 450 11.41 16.71 -16.12
CA GLN A 450 10.95 15.37 -16.54
C GLN A 450 11.76 14.31 -15.80
N VAL A 451 11.07 13.44 -15.09
CA VAL A 451 11.72 12.41 -14.27
C VAL A 451 11.32 11.01 -14.71
N LEU A 452 12.26 10.08 -14.52
CA LEU A 452 12.07 8.66 -14.79
C LEU A 452 12.67 7.85 -13.63
N TYR A 453 11.81 7.26 -12.81
CA TYR A 453 12.22 6.49 -11.64
C TYR A 453 11.81 5.03 -11.77
N GLN A 454 12.70 4.14 -11.34
CA GLN A 454 12.36 2.77 -11.02
C GLN A 454 12.04 2.72 -9.52
N THR A 455 10.92 2.11 -9.15
CA THR A 455 10.53 2.02 -7.74
C THR A 455 9.86 0.69 -7.42
N THR A 456 9.63 0.48 -6.12
CA THR A 456 8.78 -0.58 -5.59
C THR A 456 7.65 0.05 -4.80
N TYR A 457 6.40 -0.25 -5.17
CA TYR A 457 5.23 0.09 -4.38
C TYR A 457 4.88 -1.00 -3.38
N VAL A 458 4.28 -0.57 -2.28
CA VAL A 458 3.65 -1.41 -1.26
C VAL A 458 2.31 -0.84 -0.87
N SER A 459 1.49 -1.68 -0.25
CA SER A 459 0.29 -1.27 0.49
C SER A 459 0.60 -0.18 1.51
N SER A 460 -0.15 0.91 1.49
CA SER A 460 -0.04 1.96 2.50
C SER A 460 -1.39 2.60 2.73
N GLY A 461 -1.94 2.49 3.95
CA GLY A 461 -3.19 3.19 4.26
C GLY A 461 -3.01 4.68 4.57
N ASN A 462 -1.77 5.16 4.75
CA ASN A 462 -1.49 6.58 5.03
C ASN A 462 -1.38 7.39 3.73
N SER A 463 -1.37 6.70 2.60
CA SER A 463 -1.47 7.29 1.27
C SER A 463 -2.94 7.44 0.89
N VAL A 464 -3.28 8.57 0.29
CA VAL A 464 -4.61 8.84 -0.30
C VAL A 464 -4.99 7.76 -1.32
N ASP A 465 -4.00 7.19 -2.02
CA ASP A 465 -4.23 6.18 -3.04
C ASP A 465 -4.27 4.74 -2.50
N GLY A 466 -4.00 4.52 -1.20
CA GLY A 466 -3.94 3.19 -0.58
C GLY A 466 -2.64 2.42 -0.86
N VAL A 467 -1.70 3.03 -1.58
CA VAL A 467 -0.36 2.50 -1.88
C VAL A 467 0.67 3.61 -1.77
N ALA A 468 1.90 3.26 -1.40
CA ALA A 468 3.03 4.19 -1.36
C ALA A 468 4.26 3.53 -1.97
N ASN A 469 5.11 4.33 -2.60
CA ASN A 469 6.40 3.85 -3.06
C ASN A 469 7.40 3.80 -1.91
N LEU A 470 8.37 2.89 -2.01
CA LEU A 470 9.45 2.77 -1.06
C LEU A 470 10.59 3.70 -1.46
N ALA A 471 10.82 4.78 -0.71
CA ALA A 471 11.87 5.75 -0.98
C ALA A 471 13.24 5.08 -1.16
N GLY A 472 13.65 4.22 -0.22
CA GLY A 472 14.92 3.49 -0.27
C GLY A 472 15.07 2.48 -1.42
N LEU A 473 14.01 2.22 -2.20
CA LEU A 473 14.04 1.39 -3.41
C LEU A 473 13.67 2.19 -4.68
N THR A 474 13.67 3.51 -4.58
CA THR A 474 13.42 4.43 -5.68
C THR A 474 14.74 4.98 -6.20
N GLU A 475 15.02 4.74 -7.48
CA GLU A 475 16.27 5.14 -8.14
C GLU A 475 15.95 5.74 -9.52
N GLU A 476 16.82 6.62 -10.02
CA GLU A 476 16.77 7.06 -11.41
C GLU A 476 16.90 5.87 -12.35
N TYR A 477 15.96 5.75 -13.29
CA TYR A 477 15.97 4.70 -14.29
C TYR A 477 16.64 5.18 -15.57
N LYS A 478 17.70 4.48 -15.99
CA LYS A 478 18.62 4.93 -17.06
C LYS A 478 18.43 4.21 -18.40
N LEU A 479 17.52 3.24 -18.48
CA LEU A 479 17.23 2.50 -19.71
C LEU A 479 15.99 3.06 -20.40
N SER A 480 15.74 2.67 -21.65
CA SER A 480 14.45 2.94 -22.28
C SER A 480 13.34 2.29 -21.45
N PRO A 481 12.32 3.04 -21.00
CA PRO A 481 11.23 2.48 -20.21
C PRO A 481 10.32 1.62 -21.08
N SER A 482 9.84 0.52 -20.48
CA SER A 482 8.74 -0.29 -21.01
C SER A 482 7.42 0.36 -20.60
N ARG A 483 6.52 0.57 -21.56
CA ARG A 483 5.18 1.14 -21.33
C ARG A 483 4.32 0.25 -20.43
N ILE A 484 4.52 -1.07 -20.43
CA ILE A 484 3.80 -2.02 -19.57
C ILE A 484 4.16 -1.81 -18.09
N LEU A 485 5.37 -1.32 -17.81
CA LEU A 485 5.85 -1.03 -16.46
C LEU A 485 5.53 0.38 -15.98
N GLU A 486 5.02 1.27 -16.85
CA GLU A 486 4.61 2.61 -16.42
C GLU A 486 3.40 2.51 -15.47
N CYS A 487 3.58 2.94 -14.23
CA CYS A 487 2.60 2.77 -13.15
C CYS A 487 2.17 4.10 -12.52
N THR A 488 0.88 4.18 -12.22
CA THR A 488 0.25 5.14 -11.32
C THR A 488 -0.27 4.40 -10.09
N PRO A 489 -0.47 5.08 -8.95
CA PRO A 489 -0.97 4.45 -7.72
C PRO A 489 -2.25 3.60 -7.93
N ILE A 490 -3.14 4.03 -8.82
CA ILE A 490 -4.36 3.29 -9.14
C ILE A 490 -4.07 1.99 -9.90
N GLN A 491 -3.12 1.99 -10.84
CA GLN A 491 -2.70 0.75 -11.53
C GLN A 491 -2.06 -0.22 -10.54
N VAL A 492 -1.22 0.28 -9.63
CA VAL A 492 -0.60 -0.52 -8.57
C VAL A 492 -1.66 -1.12 -7.64
N ARG A 493 -2.61 -0.30 -7.15
CA ARG A 493 -3.70 -0.77 -6.31
C ARG A 493 -4.52 -1.85 -7.01
N ASN A 494 -4.86 -1.65 -8.29
CA ASN A 494 -5.57 -2.65 -9.07
C ASN A 494 -4.75 -3.94 -9.23
N TYR A 495 -3.44 -3.85 -9.39
CA TYR A 495 -2.56 -5.02 -9.41
C TYR A 495 -2.63 -5.78 -8.08
N PHE A 496 -2.54 -5.12 -6.92
CA PHE A 496 -2.69 -5.77 -5.61
C PHE A 496 -4.10 -6.31 -5.33
N GLN A 497 -5.13 -5.72 -5.91
CA GLN A 497 -6.50 -6.24 -5.75
C GLN A 497 -6.74 -7.48 -6.61
N ASN A 498 -6.09 -7.57 -7.77
CA ASN A 498 -6.23 -8.68 -8.72
C ASN A 498 -5.18 -9.78 -8.51
N THR A 499 -4.15 -9.52 -7.71
CA THR A 499 -3.07 -10.47 -7.41
C THR A 499 -2.87 -10.57 -5.89
N ASN A 500 -2.50 -11.73 -5.37
CA ASN A 500 -2.19 -11.90 -3.94
C ASN A 500 -0.78 -11.40 -3.56
N LYS A 501 -0.28 -10.35 -4.25
CA LYS A 501 1.09 -9.82 -4.11
C LYS A 501 1.10 -8.61 -3.18
N SER A 502 2.16 -8.48 -2.38
CA SER A 502 2.33 -7.41 -1.38
C SER A 502 3.29 -6.29 -1.82
N SER A 503 3.90 -6.43 -2.99
CA SER A 503 4.80 -5.43 -3.57
C SER A 503 4.77 -5.49 -5.10
N PHE A 504 5.01 -4.35 -5.75
CA PHE A 504 5.02 -4.26 -7.19
C PHE A 504 6.15 -3.35 -7.66
N ASP A 505 6.98 -3.87 -8.57
CA ASP A 505 8.10 -3.14 -9.16
C ASP A 505 7.67 -2.51 -10.48
N CYS A 506 7.89 -1.22 -10.63
CA CYS A 506 7.42 -0.48 -11.80
C CYS A 506 8.22 0.80 -12.05
N ILE A 507 7.87 1.49 -13.13
CA ILE A 507 8.50 2.73 -13.57
C ILE A 507 7.51 3.89 -13.38
N ILE A 508 7.96 4.94 -12.74
CA ILE A 508 7.26 6.23 -12.67
C ILE A 508 7.88 7.15 -13.71
N ARG A 509 7.04 7.68 -14.61
CA ARG A 509 7.43 8.67 -15.61
C ARG A 509 6.50 9.87 -15.54
N GLY A 510 7.05 11.08 -15.49
CA GLY A 510 6.20 12.27 -15.48
C GLY A 510 6.96 13.58 -15.27
N ARG A 511 6.18 14.66 -15.17
CA ARG A 511 6.65 16.03 -14.87
C ARG A 511 6.52 16.32 -13.38
N VAL A 512 7.54 16.90 -12.77
CA VAL A 512 7.46 17.37 -11.38
C VAL A 512 6.60 18.62 -11.30
N LEU A 513 5.60 18.62 -10.41
CA LEU A 513 4.73 19.76 -10.14
C LEU A 513 5.09 20.50 -8.84
N GLN A 514 5.57 19.75 -7.83
CA GLN A 514 5.86 20.30 -6.52
C GLN A 514 6.86 19.40 -5.78
N VAL A 515 7.68 20.00 -4.92
CA VAL A 515 8.58 19.31 -3.99
C VAL A 515 8.26 19.76 -2.56
N LYS A 516 8.19 18.82 -1.61
CA LYS A 516 7.98 19.04 -0.18
C LYS A 516 9.13 18.40 0.62
N GLY A 517 9.52 19.05 1.71
CA GLY A 517 10.63 18.59 2.57
C GLY A 517 11.97 19.30 2.30
N LEU A 518 11.90 20.55 1.84
CA LEU A 518 13.01 21.52 1.91
C LEU A 518 12.85 22.41 3.14
#